data_AF-A0A2T1C9G7-F1
#
_entry.id   AF-A0A2T1C9G7-F1
#
_cell.length_a   1.000
_cell.length_b   1.000
_cell.length_c   1.000
_cell.angle_alpha   90.00
_cell.angle_beta   90.00
_cell.angle_gamma   90.00
#
_symmetry.space_group_name_H-M   'P 1'
#
loop_
_entity.id
_entity.type
_entity.pdbx_description
1 polymer ?
#
loop_
_entity_poly.entity_id
_entity_poly.type
_entity_poly.pdbx_seq_one_letter_code
_entity_poly.pdbx_strand_id
1 'polypeptide(L)'
;MLLSHNFNVYPETIPPLSTEEFALTFVEGLREYTKIKCRKVDHPHWMAEIIFSRDDFSPQQVGELCAQALVKKRQEQGVETDAETGIMYEILILGGVKTTPATSNAPDALQPGNWGVDVVETASGADFLQVIAWENTITQHPPENIFKVELKPKN
;
A
#
# COMPACT_ATOMS: atom_id res chain seq x y z
N MET A 1 -4.55 -3.58 9.10
CA MET A 1 -4.06 -2.48 8.23
C MET A 1 -5.23 -1.98 7.41
N LEU A 2 -5.31 -0.67 7.19
CA LEU A 2 -6.18 -0.08 6.18
C LEU A 2 -5.31 0.51 5.07
N LEU A 3 -5.63 0.17 3.83
CA LEU A 3 -4.89 0.60 2.65
C LEU A 3 -5.64 1.75 1.95
N SER A 4 -4.88 2.76 1.53
CA SER A 4 -5.26 3.82 0.61
C SER A 4 -4.41 3.71 -0.66
N HIS A 5 -4.90 4.26 -1.76
CA HIS A 5 -4.17 4.31 -3.03
C HIS A 5 -3.74 5.74 -3.33
N ASN A 6 -2.45 5.94 -3.56
CA ASN A 6 -1.88 7.18 -4.06
C ASN A 6 -1.34 6.94 -5.47
N PHE A 7 -2.15 7.27 -6.46
CA PHE A 7 -1.82 7.08 -7.87
C PHE A 7 -1.19 8.34 -8.46
N ASN A 8 0.13 8.30 -8.66
CA ASN A 8 0.94 9.44 -9.12
C ASN A 8 1.85 9.05 -10.31
N VAL A 9 1.27 8.36 -11.29
CA VAL A 9 1.88 8.02 -12.59
C VAL A 9 0.98 8.51 -13.72
N TYR A 10 1.50 8.56 -14.94
CA TYR A 10 0.76 9.02 -16.11
C TYR A 10 -0.36 8.03 -16.49
N PRO A 11 -1.64 8.46 -16.50
CA PRO A 11 -2.77 7.57 -16.82
C PRO A 11 -2.74 6.96 -18.22
N GLU A 12 -2.01 7.58 -19.15
CA GLU A 12 -1.84 7.10 -20.53
C GLU A 12 -0.97 5.85 -20.61
N THR A 13 -0.08 5.63 -19.62
CA THR A 13 0.81 4.47 -19.57
C THR A 13 0.33 3.41 -18.59
N ILE A 14 -0.33 3.83 -17.51
CA ILE A 14 -0.86 2.93 -16.48
C ILE A 14 -2.29 3.38 -16.18
N PRO A 15 -3.32 2.54 -16.38
CA PRO A 15 -4.68 2.95 -16.05
C PRO A 15 -4.86 3.05 -14.53
N PRO A 16 -5.53 4.08 -13.99
CA PRO A 16 -5.85 4.13 -12.57
C PRO A 16 -6.77 2.96 -12.19
N LEU A 17 -6.61 2.44 -10.97
CA LEU A 17 -7.52 1.43 -10.43
C LEU A 17 -8.72 2.14 -9.78
N SER A 18 -9.93 1.66 -10.03
CA SER A 18 -11.07 1.99 -9.17
C SER A 18 -10.86 1.44 -7.75
N THR A 19 -11.61 1.96 -6.78
CA THR A 19 -11.62 1.43 -5.41
C THR A 19 -11.87 -0.07 -5.37
N GLU A 20 -12.80 -0.56 -6.20
CA GLU A 20 -13.13 -1.98 -6.33
C GLU A 20 -11.95 -2.79 -6.87
N GLU A 21 -11.32 -2.33 -7.95
CA GLU A 21 -10.17 -3.02 -8.55
C GLU A 21 -8.96 -3.00 -7.63
N PHE A 22 -8.71 -1.89 -6.94
CA PHE A 22 -7.65 -1.76 -5.95
C PHE A 22 -7.88 -2.75 -4.80
N ALA A 23 -9.07 -2.81 -4.21
CA ALA A 23 -9.36 -3.77 -3.15
C ALA A 23 -9.23 -5.22 -3.64
N LEU A 24 -9.77 -5.53 -4.83
CA LEU A 24 -9.69 -6.87 -5.42
C LEU A 24 -8.26 -7.32 -5.68
N THR A 25 -7.35 -6.39 -6.02
CA THR A 25 -5.92 -6.67 -6.19
C THR A 25 -5.33 -7.37 -4.98
N PHE A 26 -5.61 -6.88 -3.78
CA PHE A 26 -5.10 -7.49 -2.54
C PHE A 26 -5.93 -8.69 -2.08
N VAL A 27 -7.25 -8.69 -2.32
CA VAL A 27 -8.10 -9.85 -1.99
C VAL A 27 -7.66 -11.09 -2.76
N GLU A 28 -7.40 -10.96 -4.06
CA GLU A 28 -6.91 -12.07 -4.89
C GLU A 28 -5.42 -12.33 -4.68
N GLY A 29 -4.60 -11.28 -4.65
CA GLY A 29 -3.15 -11.40 -4.53
C GLY A 29 -2.68 -12.00 -3.21
N LEU A 30 -3.46 -11.87 -2.14
CA LEU A 30 -3.15 -12.44 -0.82
C LEU A 30 -3.93 -13.70 -0.48
N ARG A 31 -4.77 -14.22 -1.39
CA ARG A 31 -5.68 -15.35 -1.12
C ARG A 31 -4.96 -16.63 -0.70
N GLU A 32 -3.74 -16.86 -1.20
CA GLU A 32 -2.96 -18.06 -0.89
C GLU A 32 -2.41 -18.06 0.55
N TYR A 33 -2.35 -16.89 1.19
CA TYR A 33 -1.89 -16.74 2.57
C TYR A 33 -3.06 -16.94 3.54
N THR A 34 -3.34 -18.19 3.91
CA THR A 34 -4.49 -18.57 4.78
C THR A 34 -4.57 -17.85 6.13
N LYS A 35 -3.45 -17.30 6.63
CA LYS A 35 -3.34 -16.53 7.88
C LYS A 35 -3.55 -15.01 7.68
N ILE A 36 -3.76 -14.57 6.45
CA ILE A 36 -4.06 -13.19 6.07
C ILE A 36 -5.50 -13.15 5.56
N LYS A 37 -6.30 -12.23 6.09
CA LYS A 37 -7.64 -11.94 5.58
C LYS A 37 -7.63 -10.56 4.96
N CYS A 38 -8.18 -10.44 3.76
CA CYS A 38 -8.30 -9.17 3.06
C CYS A 38 -9.77 -8.94 2.65
N ARG A 39 -10.25 -7.72 2.78
CA ARG A 39 -11.57 -7.30 2.30
C ARG A 39 -11.56 -5.87 1.79
N LYS A 40 -12.53 -5.54 0.93
CA LYS A 40 -12.89 -4.14 0.64
C LYS A 40 -13.51 -3.51 1.88
N VAL A 41 -13.27 -2.22 2.10
CA VAL A 41 -13.95 -1.41 3.12
C VAL A 41 -14.82 -0.34 2.48
N ASP A 42 -15.82 0.14 3.22
CA ASP A 42 -16.69 1.22 2.79
C ASP A 42 -16.29 2.52 3.51
N HIS A 43 -15.32 3.24 2.93
CA HIS A 43 -14.77 4.46 3.50
C HIS A 43 -14.35 5.44 2.39
N PRO A 44 -14.46 6.78 2.59
CA PRO A 44 -14.06 7.75 1.57
C PRO A 44 -12.57 7.74 1.19
N HIS A 45 -11.71 7.27 2.10
CA HIS A 45 -10.26 7.27 1.93
C HIS A 45 -9.63 5.87 1.95
N TRP A 46 -10.18 4.96 2.74
CA TRP A 46 -9.63 3.62 2.89
C TRP A 46 -10.36 2.70 1.91
N MET A 47 -9.62 1.84 1.23
CA MET A 47 -10.15 1.03 0.14
C MET A 47 -10.13 -0.46 0.48
N ALA A 48 -9.14 -0.91 1.25
CA ALA A 48 -9.02 -2.30 1.70
C ALA A 48 -8.58 -2.42 3.16
N GLU A 49 -9.01 -3.50 3.81
CA GLU A 49 -8.55 -3.91 5.13
C GLU A 49 -7.81 -5.25 5.02
N ILE A 50 -6.66 -5.32 5.68
CA ILE A 50 -5.88 -6.55 5.85
C ILE A 50 -5.74 -6.87 7.33
N ILE A 51 -6.15 -8.08 7.72
CA ILE A 51 -6.07 -8.62 9.08
C ILE A 51 -5.11 -9.81 9.07
N PHE A 52 -4.13 -9.78 9.98
CA PHE A 52 -3.14 -10.82 10.17
C PHE A 52 -2.64 -10.81 11.63
N SER A 53 -2.04 -11.91 12.08
CA SER A 53 -1.40 -11.99 13.40
C SER A 53 0.02 -11.41 13.33
N ARG A 54 0.38 -10.60 14.33
CA ARG A 54 1.75 -10.08 14.49
C ARG A 54 2.77 -11.16 14.88
N ASP A 55 2.32 -12.32 15.33
CA ASP A 55 3.18 -13.48 15.61
C ASP A 55 3.58 -14.22 14.33
N ASP A 56 2.76 -14.08 13.28
CA ASP A 56 2.96 -14.76 11.99
C ASP A 56 3.62 -13.83 10.95
N PHE A 57 3.26 -12.55 10.94
CA PHE A 57 3.78 -11.57 10.00
C PHE A 57 4.05 -10.22 10.67
N SER A 58 5.17 -9.61 10.30
CA SER A 58 5.39 -8.20 10.56
C SER A 58 4.57 -7.33 9.58
N PRO A 59 4.26 -6.08 9.97
CA PRO A 59 3.60 -5.14 9.07
C PRO A 59 4.34 -4.92 7.75
N GLN A 60 5.67 -4.84 7.80
CA GLN A 60 6.50 -4.67 6.61
C GLN A 60 6.41 -5.86 5.66
N GLN A 61 6.44 -7.10 6.18
CA GLN A 61 6.30 -8.30 5.35
C GLN A 61 4.95 -8.33 4.61
N VAL A 62 3.85 -7.95 5.27
CA VAL A 62 2.55 -7.83 4.59
C VAL A 62 2.58 -6.72 3.55
N GLY A 63 3.28 -5.60 3.82
CA GLY A 63 3.53 -4.55 2.82
C GLY A 63 4.28 -5.05 1.58
N GLU A 64 5.30 -5.88 1.76
CA GLU A 64 6.06 -6.51 0.66
C GLU A 64 5.14 -7.40 -0.19
N LEU A 65 4.27 -8.18 0.44
CA LEU A 65 3.27 -8.99 -0.26
C LEU A 65 2.26 -8.12 -1.03
N CYS A 66 1.84 -6.98 -0.47
CA CYS A 66 0.99 -6.02 -1.16
C CYS A 66 1.68 -5.45 -2.40
N ALA A 67 2.96 -5.08 -2.31
CA ALA A 67 3.71 -4.60 -3.46
C ALA A 67 3.75 -5.66 -4.57
N GLN A 68 4.05 -6.91 -4.23
CA GLN A 68 4.05 -8.03 -5.19
C GLN A 68 2.67 -8.28 -5.82
N ALA A 69 1.60 -8.21 -5.04
CA ALA A 69 0.23 -8.35 -5.54
C ALA A 69 -0.11 -7.26 -6.57
N LEU A 70 0.30 -6.02 -6.33
CA LEU A 70 0.08 -4.90 -7.25
C LEU A 70 0.87 -5.05 -8.54
N VAL A 71 2.14 -5.47 -8.46
CA VAL A 71 2.95 -5.81 -9.65
C VAL A 71 2.25 -6.85 -10.51
N LYS A 72 1.82 -7.96 -9.90
CA LYS A 72 1.13 -9.03 -10.61
C LYS A 72 -0.14 -8.53 -11.30
N LYS A 73 -0.96 -7.74 -10.60
CA LYS A 73 -2.17 -7.13 -11.17
C LYS A 73 -1.86 -6.31 -12.42
N ARG A 74 -0.75 -5.58 -12.41
CA ARG A 74 -0.36 -4.67 -13.49
C ARG A 74 0.19 -5.42 -14.70
N GLN A 75 0.94 -6.50 -14.45
CA GLN A 75 1.33 -7.47 -15.49
C GLN A 75 0.10 -8.11 -16.15
N GLU A 76 -0.91 -8.50 -15.36
CA GLU A 76 -2.18 -9.05 -15.89
C GLU A 76 -2.97 -8.04 -16.73
N GLN A 77 -2.82 -6.73 -16.47
CA GLN A 77 -3.38 -5.66 -17.28
C GLN A 77 -2.57 -5.36 -18.56
N GLY A 78 -1.46 -6.07 -18.77
CA GLY A 78 -0.57 -5.84 -19.92
C GLY A 78 0.22 -4.53 -19.85
N VAL A 79 0.36 -3.96 -18.65
CA VAL A 79 1.26 -2.82 -18.44
C VAL A 79 2.68 -3.28 -18.79
N GLU A 80 3.41 -2.46 -19.56
CA GLU A 80 4.79 -2.77 -19.91
C GLU A 80 5.65 -2.75 -18.63
N THR A 81 6.47 -3.78 -18.49
CA THR A 81 7.23 -4.03 -17.27
C THR A 81 8.66 -4.36 -17.62
N ASP A 82 9.59 -3.89 -16.81
CA ASP A 82 10.97 -4.37 -16.90
C ASP A 82 11.00 -5.90 -16.73
N ALA A 83 11.80 -6.59 -17.54
CA ALA A 83 11.80 -8.05 -17.58
C ALA A 83 12.31 -8.70 -16.28
N GLU A 84 13.05 -7.94 -15.45
CA GLU A 84 13.65 -8.45 -14.22
C GLU A 84 12.89 -7.98 -12.96
N THR A 85 12.43 -6.73 -12.91
CA THR A 85 11.70 -6.16 -11.76
C THR A 85 10.19 -6.15 -11.92
N GLY A 86 9.67 -6.31 -13.13
CA GLY A 86 8.25 -6.39 -13.38
C GLY A 86 7.50 -5.05 -13.26
N ILE A 87 8.19 -3.90 -13.31
CA ILE A 87 7.59 -2.54 -13.26
C ILE A 87 8.45 -1.51 -14.01
N MET A 88 7.81 -0.46 -14.55
CA MET A 88 8.45 0.72 -15.18
C MET A 88 8.29 2.01 -14.35
N TYR A 89 7.74 1.88 -13.15
CA TYR A 89 7.44 2.92 -12.19
C TYR A 89 7.81 2.41 -10.80
N GLU A 90 7.86 3.28 -9.81
CA GLU A 90 8.15 2.90 -8.43
C GLU A 90 6.86 2.62 -7.65
N ILE A 91 6.88 1.57 -6.85
CA ILE A 91 5.85 1.27 -5.86
C ILE A 91 6.41 1.55 -4.48
N LEU A 92 5.70 2.35 -3.69
CA LEU A 92 6.00 2.55 -2.27
C LEU A 92 4.85 2.03 -1.42
N ILE A 93 5.16 1.32 -0.34
CA ILE A 93 4.18 0.94 0.68
C ILE A 93 4.61 1.62 1.98
N LEU A 94 3.90 2.68 2.34
CA LEU A 94 4.24 3.56 3.45
C LEU A 94 3.25 3.34 4.59
N GLY A 95 3.69 2.69 5.67
CA GLY A 95 2.85 2.36 6.80
C GLY A 95 3.16 3.19 8.03
N GLY A 96 2.12 3.62 8.74
CA GLY A 96 2.22 4.28 10.04
C GLY A 96 1.13 3.83 11.01
N VAL A 97 1.49 3.60 12.28
CA VAL A 97 0.51 3.34 13.33
C VAL A 97 -0.22 4.62 13.69
N LYS A 98 -1.55 4.56 13.68
CA LYS A 98 -2.40 5.63 14.18
C LYS A 98 -2.27 5.73 15.70
N THR A 99 -1.78 6.84 16.21
CA THR A 99 -1.65 7.10 17.66
C THR A 99 -2.70 8.06 18.19
N THR A 100 -3.40 8.77 17.30
CA THR A 100 -4.44 9.75 17.64
C THR A 100 -5.83 9.13 17.51
N PRO A 101 -6.86 9.69 18.19
CA PRO A 101 -8.24 9.22 18.02
C PRO A 101 -8.69 9.18 16.56
N ALA A 102 -9.65 8.30 16.26
CA ALA A 102 -10.27 8.24 14.95
C ALA A 102 -10.91 9.59 14.58
N THR A 103 -10.81 9.96 13.31
CA THR A 103 -11.35 11.23 12.79
C THR A 103 -12.85 11.18 12.52
N SER A 104 -13.44 9.98 12.56
CA SER A 104 -14.88 9.75 12.38
C SER A 104 -15.34 8.52 13.16
N ASN A 105 -16.66 8.38 13.32
CA ASN A 105 -17.31 7.21 13.91
C ASN A 105 -17.65 6.12 12.86
N ALA A 106 -17.10 6.21 11.64
CA ALA A 106 -17.35 5.21 10.61
C ALA A 106 -16.79 3.83 11.05
N PRO A 107 -17.47 2.72 10.74
CA PRO A 107 -17.04 1.39 11.17
C PRO A 107 -15.64 1.02 10.62
N ASP A 108 -15.33 1.47 9.40
CA ASP A 108 -14.04 1.25 8.75
C ASP A 108 -13.07 2.46 8.90
N ALA A 109 -13.28 3.31 9.91
CA ALA A 109 -12.33 4.38 10.23
C ALA A 109 -11.06 3.81 10.86
N LEU A 110 -9.91 4.40 10.53
CA LEU A 110 -8.62 4.03 11.12
C LEU A 110 -8.60 4.37 12.62
N GLN A 111 -8.55 3.32 13.45
CA GLN A 111 -8.55 3.41 14.91
C GLN A 111 -7.12 3.52 15.48
N PRO A 112 -6.95 4.07 16.69
CA PRO A 112 -5.68 4.01 17.41
C PRO A 112 -5.12 2.58 17.49
N GLY A 113 -3.82 2.41 17.26
CA GLY A 113 -3.14 1.12 17.23
C GLY A 113 -3.22 0.41 15.88
N ASN A 114 -4.12 0.81 14.97
CA ASN A 114 -4.17 0.27 13.62
C ASN A 114 -3.12 0.95 12.72
N TRP A 115 -2.68 0.20 11.72
CA TRP A 115 -1.81 0.69 10.66
C TRP A 115 -2.63 1.32 9.53
N GLY A 116 -2.39 2.59 9.25
CA GLY A 116 -2.76 3.21 7.98
C GLY A 116 -1.60 3.06 7.00
N VAL A 117 -1.89 2.65 5.77
CA VAL A 117 -0.87 2.33 4.79
C VAL A 117 -1.21 2.98 3.45
N ASP A 118 -0.36 3.88 2.98
CA ASP A 118 -0.43 4.44 1.64
C ASP A 118 0.31 3.53 0.66
N VAL A 119 -0.45 2.97 -0.29
CA VAL A 119 0.09 2.26 -1.45
C VAL A 119 0.27 3.28 -2.57
N VAL A 120 1.52 3.58 -2.91
CA VAL A 120 1.88 4.62 -3.87
C VAL A 120 2.37 3.97 -5.16
N GLU A 121 1.85 4.41 -6.28
CA GLU A 121 2.45 4.18 -7.61
C GLU A 121 2.96 5.51 -8.12
N THR A 122 4.26 5.64 -8.40
CA THR A 122 4.85 6.93 -8.80
C THR A 122 6.00 6.79 -9.78
N ALA A 123 6.24 7.81 -10.61
CA ALA A 123 7.39 7.85 -11.51
C ALA A 123 8.73 8.00 -10.77
N SER A 124 8.73 8.59 -9.57
CA SER A 124 9.91 8.83 -8.76
C SER A 124 9.55 8.78 -7.28
N GLY A 125 9.96 7.72 -6.59
CA GLY A 125 9.69 7.57 -5.17
C GLY A 125 10.44 8.60 -4.34
N ALA A 126 11.65 9.00 -4.76
CA ALA A 126 12.42 10.04 -4.09
C ALA A 126 11.68 11.39 -4.10
N ASP A 127 11.19 11.82 -5.26
CA ASP A 127 10.45 13.09 -5.38
C ASP A 127 9.14 13.03 -4.60
N PHE A 128 8.43 11.91 -4.68
CA PHE A 128 7.20 11.71 -3.91
C PHE A 128 7.45 11.82 -2.39
N LEU A 129 8.45 11.11 -1.88
CA LEU A 129 8.82 11.12 -0.45
C LEU A 129 9.25 12.52 0.01
N GLN A 130 9.92 13.29 -0.85
CA GLN A 130 10.27 14.68 -0.58
C GLN A 130 9.03 15.57 -0.47
N VAL A 131 8.09 15.44 -1.41
CA VAL A 131 6.84 16.23 -1.44
C VAL A 131 6.01 16.02 -0.17
N ILE A 132 5.89 14.78 0.30
CA ILE A 132 5.14 14.47 1.54
C ILE A 132 5.96 14.71 2.81
N ALA A 133 7.20 15.23 2.69
CA ALA A 133 8.14 15.41 3.78
C ALA A 133 8.28 14.15 4.65
N TRP A 134 8.44 12.98 4.00
CA TRP A 134 8.47 11.68 4.68
C TRP A 134 9.52 11.62 5.79
N GLU A 135 10.74 12.08 5.52
CA GLU A 135 11.85 12.11 6.51
C GLU A 135 11.49 12.91 7.77
N ASN A 136 10.80 14.05 7.60
CA ASN A 136 10.34 14.86 8.74
C ASN A 136 9.20 14.17 9.50
N THR A 137 8.36 13.42 8.78
CA THR A 137 7.26 12.67 9.38
C THR A 137 7.82 11.53 10.22
N ILE A 138 8.72 10.71 9.66
CA ILE A 138 9.20 9.51 10.36
C ILE A 138 10.05 9.81 11.59
N THR A 139 10.74 10.95 11.64
CA THR A 139 11.51 11.37 12.83
C THR A 139 10.62 11.72 14.04
N GLN A 140 9.33 11.94 13.83
CA GLN A 140 8.36 12.24 14.89
C GLN A 140 7.70 10.97 15.46
N HIS A 141 8.00 9.80 14.91
CA HIS A 141 7.37 8.53 15.27
C HIS A 141 8.42 7.49 15.69
N PRO A 142 8.09 6.58 16.62
CA PRO A 142 8.96 5.46 16.94
C PRO A 142 9.21 4.57 15.70
N PRO A 143 10.44 4.10 15.45
CA PRO A 143 10.75 3.28 14.28
C PRO A 143 9.89 2.02 14.15
N GLU A 144 9.46 1.42 15.26
CA GLU A 144 8.59 0.25 15.29
C GLU A 144 7.14 0.53 14.85
N ASN A 145 6.75 1.81 14.78
CA ASN A 145 5.42 2.27 14.39
C ASN A 145 5.36 2.76 12.94
N ILE A 146 6.42 2.54 12.17
CA ILE A 146 6.53 2.93 10.77
C ILE A 146 7.15 1.78 10.00
N PHE A 147 6.75 1.61 8.75
CA PHE A 147 7.56 0.85 7.81
C PHE A 147 7.50 1.49 6.43
N LYS A 148 8.51 1.18 5.61
CA LYS A 148 8.59 1.57 4.22
C LYS A 148 9.06 0.39 3.39
N VAL A 149 8.33 0.08 2.33
CA VAL A 149 8.75 -0.86 1.28
C VAL A 149 8.90 -0.05 0.00
N GLU A 150 10.00 -0.26 -0.72
CA GLU A 150 10.25 0.36 -2.02
C GLU A 150 10.52 -0.73 -3.05
N LEU A 151 9.77 -0.71 -4.14
CA LEU A 151 10.06 -1.51 -5.32
C LEU A 151 10.35 -0.56 -6.47
N LYS A 152 11.55 -0.67 -7.04
CA LYS A 152 12.04 0.20 -8.11
C LYS A 152 12.32 -0.60 -9.37
N PRO A 153 12.15 -0.01 -10.56
CA PRO A 153 12.65 -0.60 -11.79
C PRO A 153 14.18 -0.78 -11.70
N LYS A 154 14.73 -1.81 -12.35
CA LYS A 154 16.17 -1.88 -12.56
C LYS A 154 16.54 -0.95 -13.72
N ASN A 155 17.53 -0.08 -13.48
CA ASN A 155 18.09 0.85 -14.46
C ASN A 155 18.82 0.14 -15.59
#